data_AF-A0A5R8WP45-F1
#
_entry.id   AF-A0A5R8WP45-F1
#
_cell.length_a   1.000
_cell.length_b   1.000
_cell.length_c   1.000
_cell.angle_alpha   90.00
_cell.angle_beta   90.00
_cell.angle_gamma   90.00
#
_symmetry.space_group_name_H-M   'P 1'
#
loop_
_entity.id
_entity.type
_entity.pdbx_description
1 polymer ?
#
loop_
_entity_poly.entity_id
_entity_poly.type
_entity_poly.pdbx_seq_one_letter_code
_entity_poly.pdbx_strand_id
1 'polypeptide(L)'
;MTTLLPAAASRGRRARLILAVSLLLGLPLVGQGQSVGIGTTAPDASAVLELAAAGKGLLIPRLDSAARVAITAPATGLLVFQTAPRPGFYYYGGAAGWLFLADKARGGDNLGNGVATRAITCRATPWWAPGPSCRPGWWAWACAPTGA
;
A
#
# COMPACT_ATOMS: atom_id res chain seq x y z
N MET A 1 63.26 28.02 -60.98
CA MET A 1 61.81 28.24 -60.78
C MET A 1 61.50 28.18 -59.30
N THR A 2 61.48 29.37 -58.73
CA THR A 2 61.05 29.75 -57.39
C THR A 2 59.59 29.35 -57.16
N THR A 3 59.25 28.79 -55.99
CA THR A 3 58.28 29.38 -55.06
C THR A 3 58.23 28.54 -53.77
N LEU A 4 58.76 29.17 -52.72
CA LEU A 4 58.37 28.96 -51.33
C LEU A 4 56.85 29.15 -51.21
N LEU A 5 56.15 28.26 -50.49
CA LEU A 5 54.94 28.66 -49.77
C LEU A 5 55.04 28.18 -48.31
N PRO A 6 54.97 29.11 -47.33
CA PRO A 6 55.16 28.82 -45.92
C PRO A 6 53.84 28.51 -45.18
N ALA A 7 54.03 27.95 -43.98
CA ALA A 7 53.22 28.18 -42.78
C ALA A 7 51.76 27.67 -42.74
N ALA A 8 51.58 26.45 -42.21
CA ALA A 8 50.33 26.06 -41.54
C ALA A 8 50.33 26.62 -40.11
N ALA A 9 50.08 27.92 -39.98
CA ALA A 9 49.89 28.61 -38.71
C ALA A 9 48.56 28.23 -38.03
N SER A 10 48.65 28.01 -36.71
CA SER A 10 47.71 28.45 -35.65
C SER A 10 46.25 27.97 -35.61
N ARG A 11 45.79 27.07 -36.48
CA ARG A 11 44.37 26.64 -36.54
C ARG A 11 43.81 25.87 -35.32
N GLY A 12 44.64 25.54 -34.32
CA GLY A 12 44.24 24.69 -33.19
C GLY A 12 43.46 25.38 -32.07
N ARG A 13 43.63 26.69 -31.82
CA ARG A 13 43.01 27.34 -30.64
C ARG A 13 41.51 27.54 -30.77
N ARG A 14 41.04 27.94 -31.96
CA ARG A 14 39.61 28.12 -32.26
C ARG A 14 38.88 26.79 -32.34
N ALA A 15 39.51 25.77 -32.96
CA ALA A 15 38.96 24.42 -33.02
C ALA A 15 38.86 23.77 -31.63
N ARG A 16 39.85 23.97 -30.75
CA ARG A 16 39.80 23.51 -29.34
C ARG A 16 38.72 24.22 -28.53
N LEU A 17 38.51 25.52 -28.76
CA LEU A 17 37.43 26.29 -28.12
C LEU A 17 36.05 25.83 -28.58
N ILE A 18 35.86 25.61 -29.89
CA ILE A 18 34.59 25.09 -30.44
C ILE A 18 34.33 23.68 -29.90
N LEU A 19 35.32 22.79 -29.91
CA LEU A 19 35.19 21.44 -29.37
C LEU A 19 34.90 21.44 -27.85
N ALA A 20 35.53 22.33 -27.08
CA ALA A 20 35.30 22.45 -25.64
C ALA A 20 33.91 23.01 -25.31
N VAL A 21 33.41 23.99 -26.09
CA VAL A 21 32.06 24.55 -25.93
C VAL A 21 30.99 23.54 -26.35
N SER A 22 31.19 22.81 -27.45
CA SER A 22 30.30 21.71 -27.86
C SER A 22 30.26 20.56 -26.84
N LEU A 23 31.39 20.27 -26.19
CA LEU A 23 31.45 19.28 -25.11
C LEU A 23 30.77 19.77 -23.82
N LEU A 24 30.89 21.06 -23.48
CA LEU A 24 30.21 21.64 -22.31
C LEU A 24 28.69 21.75 -22.48
N LEU A 25 28.20 22.03 -23.71
CA LEU A 25 26.75 22.09 -24.00
C LEU A 25 26.12 20.70 -24.21
N GLY A 26 26.93 19.66 -24.40
CA GLY A 26 26.47 18.29 -24.65
C GLY A 26 26.37 17.38 -23.43
N LEU A 27 26.75 17.84 -22.22
CA LEU A 27 26.60 17.03 -21.02
C LEU A 27 25.10 16.85 -20.70
N PRO A 28 24.56 15.61 -20.71
CA PRO A 28 23.22 15.39 -20.20
C PRO A 28 23.24 15.62 -18.68
N LEU A 29 22.53 16.65 -18.20
CA LEU A 29 22.13 16.71 -16.79
C LEU A 29 21.19 15.52 -16.52
N VAL A 30 21.73 14.38 -16.12
CA VAL A 30 20.96 13.27 -15.56
C VAL A 30 20.58 13.63 -14.12
N GLY A 31 19.53 14.44 -13.97
CA GLY A 31 18.80 14.57 -12.72
C GLY A 31 17.79 13.44 -12.59
N GLN A 32 18.23 12.27 -12.11
CA GLN A 32 17.33 11.15 -11.82
C GLN A 32 16.99 11.15 -10.33
N GLY A 33 15.99 11.95 -9.94
CA GLY A 33 15.30 11.71 -8.67
C GLY A 33 14.45 10.45 -8.82
N GLN A 34 14.95 9.30 -8.34
CA GLN A 34 14.21 8.04 -8.38
C GLN A 34 13.08 7.97 -7.32
N SER A 35 12.99 8.97 -6.44
CA SER A 35 11.98 9.10 -5.41
C SER A 35 11.28 10.46 -5.51
N VAL A 36 9.97 10.44 -5.30
CA VAL A 36 9.12 11.63 -5.29
C VAL A 36 8.90 12.02 -3.82
N GLY A 37 9.48 13.14 -3.39
CA GLY A 37 9.17 13.75 -2.10
C GLY A 37 8.16 14.89 -2.28
N ILE A 38 7.03 14.85 -1.59
CA ILE A 38 6.09 15.98 -1.50
C ILE A 38 6.13 16.51 -0.07
N GLY A 39 6.65 17.73 0.08
CA GLY A 39 6.82 18.37 1.39
C GLY A 39 8.05 17.93 2.18
N THR A 40 8.91 17.11 1.56
CA THR A 40 10.27 16.79 2.02
C THR A 40 11.26 17.00 0.87
N THR A 41 12.46 17.49 1.17
CA THR A 41 13.57 17.61 0.20
C THR A 41 14.50 16.40 0.22
N ALA A 42 14.34 15.52 1.20
CA ALA A 42 15.13 14.31 1.37
C ALA A 42 14.16 13.14 1.68
N PRO A 43 13.44 12.62 0.68
CA PRO A 43 12.65 11.41 0.85
C PRO A 43 13.54 10.24 1.28
N ASP A 44 13.00 9.35 2.10
CA ASP A 44 13.68 8.14 2.57
C ASP A 44 14.19 7.31 1.39
N ALA A 45 15.41 6.77 1.52
CA ALA A 45 16.06 6.02 0.45
C ALA A 45 15.31 4.73 0.06
N SER A 46 14.45 4.21 0.94
CA SER A 46 13.59 3.06 0.68
C SER A 46 12.23 3.42 0.06
N ALA A 47 11.89 4.70 -0.05
CA ALA A 47 10.59 5.17 -0.53
C ALA A 47 10.67 5.69 -1.97
N VAL A 48 9.82 5.16 -2.85
CA VAL A 48 9.59 5.75 -4.19
C VAL A 48 8.72 7.00 -4.09
N LEU A 49 7.85 7.10 -3.08
CA LEU A 49 7.01 8.27 -2.80
C LEU A 49 6.94 8.52 -1.29
N GLU A 50 7.33 9.71 -0.85
CA GLU A 50 7.16 10.19 0.53
C GLU A 50 6.34 11.48 0.56
N LEU A 51 5.37 11.53 1.48
CA LEU A 51 4.51 12.69 1.71
C LEU A 51 4.72 13.19 3.13
N ALA A 52 5.34 14.37 3.28
CA ALA A 52 5.56 15.01 4.57
C ALA A 52 4.76 16.32 4.64
N ALA A 53 3.74 16.37 5.50
CA ALA A 53 2.96 17.58 5.72
C ALA A 53 2.35 17.61 7.12
N ALA A 54 2.39 18.78 7.77
CA ALA A 54 1.66 18.99 9.02
C ALA A 54 0.18 19.33 8.72
N GLY A 55 -0.75 18.64 9.40
CA GLY A 55 -2.19 18.92 9.30
C GLY A 55 -2.84 18.55 7.96
N LYS A 56 -2.17 17.78 7.09
CA LYS A 56 -2.71 17.31 5.81
C LYS A 56 -2.60 15.78 5.73
N GLY A 57 -3.44 15.17 4.91
CA GLY A 57 -3.42 13.74 4.61
C GLY A 57 -3.41 13.47 3.11
N LEU A 58 -3.21 12.20 2.74
CA LEU A 58 -3.32 11.75 1.36
C LEU A 58 -4.78 11.40 1.05
N LEU A 59 -5.39 12.15 0.14
CA LEU A 59 -6.69 11.78 -0.42
C LEU A 59 -6.49 10.82 -1.60
N ILE A 60 -6.76 9.53 -1.37
CA ILE A 60 -6.70 8.51 -2.41
C ILE A 60 -7.92 8.58 -3.37
N PRO A 61 -7.86 7.96 -4.56
CA PRO A 61 -8.97 7.94 -5.51
C PRO A 61 -10.28 7.47 -4.86
N ARG A 62 -11.33 8.28 -5.04
CA ARG A 62 -12.69 8.02 -4.53
C ARG A 62 -13.56 7.50 -5.66
N LEU A 63 -14.00 6.26 -5.56
CA LEU A 63 -14.79 5.57 -6.58
C LEU A 63 -16.07 5.03 -5.95
N ASP A 64 -17.16 4.92 -6.72
CA ASP A 64 -18.27 4.06 -6.30
C ASP A 64 -17.91 2.58 -6.56
N SER A 65 -18.79 1.66 -6.15
CA SER A 65 -18.52 0.24 -6.32
C SER A 65 -18.42 -0.20 -7.78
N ALA A 66 -19.23 0.38 -8.66
CA ALA A 66 -19.25 0.04 -10.08
C ALA A 66 -17.94 0.49 -10.75
N ALA A 67 -17.51 1.73 -10.50
CA ALA A 67 -16.29 2.30 -11.02
C ALA A 67 -15.04 1.54 -10.52
N ARG A 68 -15.03 1.11 -9.25
CA ARG A 68 -13.93 0.29 -8.70
C ARG A 68 -13.84 -1.08 -9.38
N VAL A 69 -14.96 -1.76 -9.59
CA VAL A 69 -15.00 -3.07 -10.26
C VAL A 69 -14.71 -2.95 -11.76
N ALA A 70 -14.98 -1.79 -12.36
CA ALA A 70 -14.67 -1.49 -13.76
C ALA A 70 -13.17 -1.26 -14.05
N ILE A 71 -12.31 -1.20 -13.03
CA ILE A 71 -10.86 -1.11 -13.23
C ILE A 71 -10.38 -2.41 -13.88
N THR A 72 -9.91 -2.33 -15.12
CA THR A 72 -9.35 -3.47 -15.85
C THR A 72 -7.95 -3.79 -15.37
N ALA A 73 -7.68 -5.06 -15.04
CA ALA A 73 -6.39 -5.55 -14.56
C ALA A 73 -5.78 -4.70 -13.41
N PRO A 74 -6.47 -4.56 -12.27
CA PRO A 74 -5.95 -3.80 -11.14
C PRO A 74 -4.67 -4.46 -10.60
N ALA A 75 -3.67 -3.65 -10.24
CA ALA A 75 -2.44 -4.14 -9.64
C ALA A 75 -2.70 -4.67 -8.22
N THR A 76 -2.05 -5.76 -7.83
CA THR A 76 -2.07 -6.25 -6.44
C THR A 76 -1.55 -5.15 -5.52
N GLY A 77 -2.30 -4.83 -4.46
CA GLY A 77 -2.00 -3.74 -3.54
C GLY A 77 -2.62 -2.39 -3.93
N LEU A 78 -3.31 -2.27 -5.08
CA LEU A 78 -3.99 -1.04 -5.47
C LEU A 78 -5.02 -0.63 -4.40
N LEU A 79 -4.86 0.55 -3.81
CA LEU A 79 -5.71 1.08 -2.73
C LEU A 79 -6.68 2.14 -3.28
N VAL A 80 -7.95 2.04 -2.92
CA VAL A 80 -9.01 2.99 -3.29
C VAL A 80 -9.95 3.24 -2.12
N PHE A 81 -10.61 4.39 -2.10
CA PHE A 81 -11.70 4.67 -1.18
C PHE A 81 -13.03 4.49 -1.93
N GLN A 82 -13.85 3.53 -1.51
CA GLN A 82 -15.20 3.38 -2.04
C GLN A 82 -16.15 4.38 -1.37
N THR A 83 -16.97 5.11 -2.13
CA THR A 83 -17.93 6.09 -1.59
C THR A 83 -19.32 5.51 -1.37
N ALA A 84 -19.75 4.53 -2.16
CA ALA A 84 -21.05 3.87 -2.08
C ALA A 84 -21.02 2.46 -2.73
N PRO A 85 -21.93 1.54 -2.36
CA PRO A 85 -22.91 1.63 -1.28
C PRO A 85 -22.34 1.32 0.11
N ARG A 86 -21.14 0.69 0.16
CA ARG A 86 -20.43 0.41 1.41
C ARG A 86 -19.16 1.25 1.47
N PRO A 87 -19.20 2.44 2.12
CA PRO A 87 -18.05 3.32 2.16
C PRO A 87 -16.87 2.71 2.91
N GLY A 88 -15.66 3.01 2.46
CA GLY A 88 -14.43 2.67 3.17
C GLY A 88 -13.27 2.30 2.24
N PHE A 89 -12.16 1.90 2.84
CA PHE A 89 -10.95 1.55 2.12
C PHE A 89 -11.03 0.13 1.56
N TYR A 90 -10.68 -0.01 0.29
CA TYR A 90 -10.53 -1.30 -0.36
C TYR A 90 -9.17 -1.38 -1.02
N TYR A 91 -8.55 -2.56 -0.96
CA TYR A 91 -7.36 -2.85 -1.72
C TYR A 91 -7.57 -4.07 -2.62
N TYR A 92 -6.89 -4.13 -3.74
CA TYR A 92 -6.94 -5.29 -4.61
C TYR A 92 -5.94 -6.37 -4.13
N GLY A 93 -6.45 -7.52 -3.71
CA GLY A 93 -5.67 -8.64 -3.20
C GLY A 93 -5.19 -9.63 -4.27
N GLY A 94 -5.17 -9.23 -5.55
CA GLY A 94 -4.83 -10.14 -6.64
C GLY A 94 -5.91 -11.20 -6.83
N ALA A 95 -5.55 -12.48 -6.67
CA ALA A 95 -6.47 -13.61 -6.83
C ALA A 95 -7.67 -13.56 -5.86
N ALA A 96 -7.51 -12.96 -4.68
CA ALA A 96 -8.60 -12.77 -3.73
C ALA A 96 -9.62 -11.68 -4.15
N GLY A 97 -9.33 -10.95 -5.23
CA GLY A 97 -10.15 -9.84 -5.70
C GLY A 97 -10.08 -8.64 -4.78
N TRP A 98 -11.14 -7.84 -4.74
CA TRP A 98 -11.18 -6.65 -3.91
C TRP A 98 -11.51 -6.97 -2.45
N LEU A 99 -10.60 -6.59 -1.55
CA LEU A 99 -10.71 -6.82 -0.12
C LEU A 99 -11.02 -5.50 0.60
N PHE A 100 -11.93 -5.57 1.58
CA PHE A 100 -12.27 -4.44 2.44
C PHE A 100 -11.26 -4.34 3.58
N LEU A 101 -10.67 -3.15 3.76
CA LEU A 101 -9.83 -2.89 4.92
C LEU A 101 -10.75 -2.53 6.09
N ALA A 102 -10.94 -3.48 7.00
CA ALA A 102 -11.90 -3.35 8.08
C ALA A 102 -11.53 -2.18 9.01
N ASP A 103 -12.54 -1.35 9.30
CA ASP A 103 -12.46 -0.38 10.38
C ASP A 103 -12.41 -1.13 11.71
N LYS A 104 -11.33 -0.94 12.49
CA LYS A 104 -11.22 -1.52 13.83
C LYS A 104 -12.40 -1.11 14.72
N ALA A 105 -13.02 0.06 14.49
CA ALA A 105 -14.19 0.48 15.24
C ALA A 105 -15.46 -0.36 14.98
N ARG A 106 -15.51 -1.13 13.88
CA ARG A 106 -16.61 -2.05 13.56
C ARG A 106 -16.28 -3.52 13.84
N GLY A 107 -15.04 -3.81 14.20
CA GLY A 107 -14.54 -5.13 14.53
C GLY A 107 -14.49 -5.31 16.03
N GLY A 108 -15.64 -5.55 16.65
CA GLY A 108 -15.64 -6.41 17.82
C GLY A 108 -15.19 -7.78 17.36
N ASP A 109 -13.88 -8.03 17.28
CA ASP A 109 -13.45 -9.38 17.56
C ASP A 109 -14.02 -9.70 18.95
N ASN A 110 -14.61 -10.88 19.10
CA ASN A 110 -15.31 -11.21 20.35
C ASN A 110 -14.34 -11.48 21.51
N LEU A 111 -13.09 -10.99 21.43
CA LEU A 111 -12.00 -11.23 22.35
C LEU A 111 -11.31 -9.92 22.82
N GLY A 112 -11.83 -8.75 22.41
CA GLY A 112 -11.17 -7.45 22.60
C GLY A 112 -11.89 -6.39 23.45
N ASN A 113 -12.96 -6.71 24.19
CA ASN A 113 -13.47 -5.83 25.26
C ASN A 113 -14.10 -6.54 26.49
N GLY A 114 -13.95 -7.85 26.63
CA GLY A 114 -14.46 -8.60 27.80
C GLY A 114 -15.98 -8.71 27.91
N VAL A 115 -16.77 -8.05 27.06
CA VAL A 115 -18.25 -8.15 27.09
C VAL A 115 -18.72 -8.83 25.81
N ALA A 116 -18.86 -10.14 25.90
CA ALA A 116 -19.50 -10.93 24.84
C ALA A 116 -20.97 -10.49 24.72
N THR A 117 -21.33 -9.82 23.62
CA THR A 117 -22.71 -9.39 23.35
C THR A 117 -23.64 -10.56 23.03
N ARG A 118 -23.08 -11.77 22.90
CA ARG A 118 -23.77 -13.04 22.71
C ARG A 118 -23.01 -14.09 23.52
N ALA A 119 -23.71 -15.05 24.11
CA ALA A 119 -23.05 -16.10 24.90
C ALA A 119 -22.03 -16.87 24.03
N ILE A 120 -20.75 -16.81 24.40
CA ILE A 120 -19.72 -17.70 23.83
C ILE A 120 -20.06 -19.10 24.33
N THR A 121 -20.57 -19.94 23.43
CA THR A 121 -20.81 -21.34 23.74
C THR A 121 -19.46 -22.04 23.68
N CYS A 122 -18.78 -22.15 24.82
CA CYS A 122 -17.67 -23.09 24.96
C CYS A 122 -18.26 -24.49 24.72
N ARG A 123 -18.09 -25.02 23.51
CA ARG A 123 -18.39 -26.43 23.24
C ARG A 123 -17.34 -27.23 24.01
N ALA A 124 -17.61 -27.48 25.28
CA ALA A 124 -16.85 -28.41 26.08
C ALA A 124 -17.21 -29.83 25.60
N THR A 125 -16.64 -30.21 24.46
CA THR A 125 -16.36 -31.62 24.21
C THR A 125 -14.85 -31.75 24.31
N PRO A 126 -14.32 -32.18 25.47
CA PRO A 126 -12.95 -32.67 25.52
C PRO A 126 -12.78 -33.74 24.43
N TRP A 127 -11.67 -33.72 23.70
CA TRP A 127 -11.38 -34.64 22.58
C TRP A 127 -11.42 -36.14 22.95
N TRP A 128 -11.58 -36.47 24.24
CA TRP A 128 -11.54 -37.83 24.76
C TRP A 128 -12.87 -38.31 25.37
N ALA A 129 -13.94 -37.52 25.40
CA ALA A 129 -15.19 -37.93 26.07
C ALA A 129 -16.34 -38.23 25.09
N PRO A 130 -16.97 -39.42 25.15
CA PRO A 130 -18.24 -39.69 24.49
C PRO A 130 -19.43 -39.27 25.39
N GLY A 131 -20.03 -38.09 25.11
CA GLY A 131 -21.34 -37.61 25.63
C GLY A 131 -21.33 -36.95 27.04
N PRO A 132 -22.44 -36.32 27.53
CA PRO A 132 -23.67 -35.86 26.89
C PRO A 132 -23.78 -34.31 26.79
N SER A 133 -24.63 -33.78 25.92
CA SER A 133 -24.79 -32.34 25.67
C SER A 133 -25.71 -31.64 26.68
N CYS A 134 -25.22 -30.61 27.38
CA CYS A 134 -26.03 -29.74 28.24
C CYS A 134 -26.96 -28.83 27.40
N ARG A 135 -28.24 -28.70 27.79
CA ARG A 135 -29.19 -27.71 27.25
C ARG A 135 -29.53 -26.64 28.31
N PRO A 136 -29.77 -25.38 27.94
CA PRO A 136 -29.93 -24.30 28.92
C PRO A 136 -31.37 -24.23 29.44
N GLY A 137 -31.56 -24.40 30.75
CA GLY A 137 -32.79 -24.12 31.49
C GLY A 137 -32.50 -23.11 32.59
N TRP A 138 -33.38 -22.11 32.72
CA TRP A 138 -33.27 -21.01 33.67
C TRP A 138 -33.40 -21.57 35.09
N TRP A 139 -32.51 -21.13 35.98
CA TRP A 139 -32.37 -21.47 37.41
C TRP A 139 -32.02 -22.94 37.76
N ALA A 140 -30.90 -23.08 38.49
CA ALA A 140 -30.30 -24.29 39.08
C ALA A 140 -29.41 -25.19 38.19
N TRP A 141 -28.12 -25.18 38.52
CA TRP A 141 -27.13 -26.17 38.09
C TRP A 141 -27.44 -27.51 38.77
N ALA A 142 -28.21 -28.37 38.12
CA ALA A 142 -28.36 -29.76 38.50
C ALA A 142 -27.98 -30.66 37.32
N CYS A 143 -26.81 -31.29 37.39
CA CYS A 143 -26.57 -32.53 36.65
C CYS A 143 -27.35 -33.63 37.36
N ALA A 144 -28.46 -34.10 36.77
CA ALA A 144 -29.05 -35.36 37.18
C ALA A 144 -28.18 -36.50 36.61
N PRO A 145 -27.62 -37.41 37.44
CA PRO A 145 -27.04 -38.63 36.91
C PRO A 145 -28.16 -39.47 36.29
N THR A 146 -27.90 -40.01 35.11
CA THR A 146 -28.77 -41.02 34.49
C THR A 146 -28.75 -42.28 35.37
N GLY A 147 -29.93 -42.62 35.88
CA GLY A 147 -30.38 -43.91 36.43
C GLY A 147 -29.38 -44.94 36.94
N ALA A 148 -29.59 -45.35 38.20
CA ALA A 148 -30.07 -46.70 38.47
C ALA A 148 -31.47 -46.60 39.09
#